data_AF-A0A811APU9-F1
#
_entry.id   AF-A0A811APU9-F1
#
_cell.length_a   1.000
_cell.length_b   1.000
_cell.length_c   1.000
_cell.angle_alpha   90.00
_cell.angle_beta   90.00
_cell.angle_gamma   90.00
#
_symmetry.space_group_name_H-M   'P 1'
#
loop_
_entity.id
_entity.type
_entity.pdbx_description
1 polymer ?
#
loop_
_entity_poly.entity_id
_entity_poly.type
_entity_poly.pdbx_seq_one_letter_code
_entity_poly.pdbx_strand_id
1 'polypeptide(L)'
;MCSGTLPGGTVSKMKNITTSVLHGVSTKTEKGNRFSFIQGPGGLEITMKSCFDTDKAFHMSFDEVTFNADRIRSKLELLSEELMPRCGLVYELYQRRLSAAIDNFVATLPTEQHLLVPELAREEFDYLSAEEIAEEIRRDSERGYCCHGFERNCCPLGCGDLGDDCCDAADLMEEP
;
A
#
# COMPACT_ATOMS: atom_id res chain seq x y z
N MET A 1 40.75 -4.86 -49.03
CA MET A 1 39.55 -5.56 -49.54
C MET A 1 38.33 -4.79 -49.07
N CYS A 2 37.38 -4.64 -50.00
CA CYS A 2 36.05 -4.02 -49.96
C CYS A 2 35.32 -4.05 -48.60
N SER A 3 34.30 -3.26 -48.29
CA SER A 3 33.63 -2.05 -48.80
C SER A 3 32.41 -1.91 -47.88
N GLY A 4 32.00 -0.70 -47.55
CA GLY A 4 30.77 -0.48 -46.78
C GLY A 4 30.51 1.01 -46.59
N THR A 5 29.76 1.59 -47.52
CA THR A 5 29.45 3.01 -47.66
C THR A 5 27.95 3.25 -47.43
N LEU A 6 27.62 4.48 -47.01
CA LEU A 6 26.38 5.28 -47.24
C LEU A 6 25.53 5.55 -45.97
N PRO A 7 24.71 6.64 -45.94
CA PRO A 7 25.10 8.02 -45.62
C PRO A 7 24.11 8.66 -44.61
N GLY A 8 24.38 9.82 -43.99
CA GLY A 8 24.01 11.13 -44.54
C GLY A 8 22.61 11.59 -44.12
N GLY A 9 22.51 12.75 -43.46
CA GLY A 9 21.22 13.42 -43.25
C GLY A 9 21.25 14.47 -42.14
N THR A 10 21.73 15.66 -42.44
CA THR A 10 21.58 16.89 -41.63
C THR A 10 20.26 17.61 -41.99
N VAL A 11 20.07 18.79 -41.37
CA VAL A 11 19.13 19.89 -41.69
C VAL A 11 17.66 19.71 -41.27
N SER A 12 16.91 20.72 -40.82
CA SER A 12 17.13 22.10 -40.39
C SER A 12 15.75 22.66 -40.00
N LYS A 13 15.77 23.74 -39.21
CA LYS A 13 14.85 24.88 -39.23
C LYS A 13 13.39 24.73 -38.75
N MET A 14 13.17 25.40 -37.64
CA MET A 14 12.05 26.32 -37.39
C MET A 14 11.54 27.03 -38.66
N LYS A 15 10.22 27.15 -38.80
CA LYS A 15 9.47 28.42 -38.98
C LYS A 15 7.95 28.11 -39.00
N ASN A 16 7.15 28.55 -38.02
CA ASN A 16 6.39 29.80 -37.90
C ASN A 16 4.98 29.78 -38.56
N ILE A 17 4.02 30.44 -37.88
CA ILE A 17 2.74 31.02 -38.34
C ILE A 17 1.58 30.00 -38.37
N THR A 18 0.46 30.18 -37.64
CA THR A 18 -0.51 31.26 -37.90
C THR A 18 -1.40 31.53 -36.69
N THR A 19 -1.47 32.82 -36.34
CA THR A 19 -2.45 33.49 -35.47
C THR A 19 -3.88 33.35 -36.02
N SER A 20 -4.85 32.99 -35.19
CA SER A 20 -6.21 33.54 -35.26
C SER A 20 -6.86 33.51 -33.87
N VAL A 21 -6.91 34.67 -33.23
CA VAL A 21 -8.14 35.46 -33.00
C VAL A 21 -9.05 34.83 -31.95
N LEU A 22 -8.91 35.36 -30.73
CA LEU A 22 -9.94 35.76 -29.76
C LEU A 22 -11.34 35.16 -29.99
N HIS A 23 -11.87 34.45 -28.99
CA HIS A 23 -12.98 34.94 -28.16
C HIS A 23 -13.08 34.05 -26.91
N GLY A 24 -13.13 34.69 -25.75
CA GLY A 24 -13.13 34.02 -24.45
C GLY A 24 -14.33 33.10 -24.29
N VAL A 25 -14.10 31.91 -23.74
CA VAL A 25 -15.15 31.11 -23.13
C VAL A 25 -14.92 31.13 -21.63
N SER A 26 -15.79 31.88 -20.98
CA SER A 26 -15.90 32.02 -19.54
C SER A 26 -16.09 30.64 -18.91
N THR A 27 -15.15 30.21 -18.06
CA THR A 27 -15.35 29.09 -17.14
C THR A 27 -16.28 29.57 -16.02
N LYS A 28 -17.58 29.36 -16.18
CA LYS A 28 -18.53 29.46 -15.08
C LYS A 28 -18.81 28.06 -14.55
N THR A 29 -18.18 27.75 -13.43
CA THR A 29 -18.66 26.74 -12.50
C THR A 29 -19.96 27.24 -11.88
N GLU A 30 -21.07 26.61 -12.22
CA GLU A 30 -22.13 26.28 -11.27
C GLU A 30 -23.05 25.21 -11.87
N LYS A 31 -23.12 24.08 -11.16
CA LYS A 31 -24.20 23.08 -11.13
C LYS A 31 -24.79 22.63 -12.47
N GLY A 32 -24.54 21.37 -12.78
CA GLY A 32 -25.53 20.52 -13.45
C GLY A 32 -25.26 20.28 -14.93
N ASN A 33 -24.81 19.06 -15.19
CA ASN A 33 -25.19 18.26 -16.35
C ASN A 33 -24.81 18.81 -17.74
N ARG A 34 -23.62 18.43 -18.23
CA ARG A 34 -23.28 18.49 -19.66
C ARG A 34 -24.10 17.44 -20.41
N PHE A 35 -25.27 17.81 -20.90
CA PHE A 35 -26.02 17.01 -21.88
C PHE A 35 -25.44 17.28 -23.28
N SER A 36 -24.73 16.31 -23.86
CA SER A 36 -24.31 16.39 -25.27
C SER A 36 -25.44 15.90 -26.17
N PHE A 37 -26.03 16.80 -26.95
CA PHE A 37 -27.11 16.53 -27.88
C PHE A 37 -26.52 16.15 -29.25
N ILE A 38 -26.81 14.94 -29.76
CA ILE A 38 -26.46 14.52 -31.12
C ILE A 38 -27.75 14.38 -31.92
N GLN A 39 -27.93 15.21 -32.96
CA GLN A 39 -29.08 15.12 -33.87
C GLN A 39 -28.83 14.03 -34.92
N GLY A 40 -29.56 12.91 -34.81
CA GLY A 40 -29.70 11.93 -35.88
C GLY A 40 -30.89 12.26 -36.80
N PRO A 41 -30.82 11.95 -38.11
CA PRO A 41 -31.90 12.25 -39.05
C PRO A 41 -32.95 11.13 -39.00
N GLY A 42 -34.02 11.35 -38.25
CA GLY A 42 -35.15 10.43 -38.17
C GLY A 42 -35.95 10.75 -36.92
N GLY A 43 -36.94 11.64 -37.06
CA GLY A 43 -37.73 12.22 -35.98
C GLY A 43 -38.57 11.22 -35.19
N LEU A 44 -37.92 10.43 -34.34
CA LEU A 44 -38.53 9.70 -33.25
C LEU A 44 -38.14 10.41 -31.95
N GLU A 45 -39.08 11.19 -31.41
CA GLU A 45 -38.91 11.94 -30.17
C GLU A 45 -38.94 10.97 -28.98
N ILE A 46 -37.79 10.61 -28.43
CA ILE A 46 -37.71 9.87 -27.16
C ILE A 46 -37.73 10.89 -26.03
N THR A 47 -38.93 11.24 -25.56
CA THR A 47 -39.09 12.00 -24.32
C THR A 47 -38.79 11.09 -23.13
N MET A 48 -37.56 11.13 -22.60
CA MET A 48 -37.30 10.57 -21.27
C MET A 48 -37.93 11.49 -20.22
N LYS A 49 -39.02 11.03 -19.59
CA LYS A 49 -39.56 11.61 -18.36
C LYS A 49 -38.67 11.20 -17.20
N SER A 50 -37.85 12.12 -16.69
CA SER A 50 -37.26 11.96 -15.36
C SER A 50 -38.31 12.38 -14.33
N CYS A 51 -39.02 11.41 -13.76
CA CYS A 51 -39.77 11.61 -12.52
C CYS A 51 -38.76 11.47 -11.37
N PHE A 52 -38.11 12.58 -10.99
CA PHE A 52 -37.45 12.65 -9.70
C PHE A 52 -38.46 13.18 -8.69
N ASP A 53 -39.17 12.25 -8.07
CA ASP A 53 -39.83 12.51 -6.80
C ASP A 53 -38.72 12.58 -5.74
N THR A 54 -38.36 13.79 -5.33
CA THR A 54 -37.87 13.98 -3.96
C THR A 54 -38.98 13.53 -3.05
N ASP A 55 -38.74 12.51 -2.22
CA ASP A 55 -39.09 12.47 -0.79
C ASP A 55 -38.72 11.10 -0.17
N LYS A 56 -37.65 11.10 0.66
CA LYS A 56 -37.55 10.39 1.95
C LYS A 56 -37.81 8.86 2.02
N ALA A 57 -36.72 8.09 2.02
CA ALA A 57 -36.58 6.85 2.81
C ALA A 57 -35.11 6.73 3.27
N PHE A 58 -34.78 7.15 4.49
CA PHE A 58 -34.53 6.26 5.63
C PHE A 58 -33.56 5.09 5.32
N HIS A 59 -32.27 5.39 5.50
CA HIS A 59 -31.19 4.51 5.96
C HIS A 59 -31.09 3.08 5.41
N MET A 60 -30.21 2.90 4.42
CA MET A 60 -29.31 1.74 4.38
C MET A 60 -27.89 2.27 4.20
N SER A 61 -27.16 2.39 5.32
CA SER A 61 -25.71 2.51 5.31
C SER A 61 -25.13 1.17 4.86
N PHE A 62 -25.01 1.00 3.54
CA PHE A 62 -24.09 0.03 3.01
C PHE A 62 -22.72 0.71 3.05
N ASP A 63 -21.99 0.51 4.16
CA ASP A 63 -20.61 0.95 4.25
C ASP A 63 -19.84 0.20 3.17
N GLU A 64 -19.71 0.80 2.00
CA GLU A 64 -18.72 0.41 1.02
C GLU A 64 -17.37 0.73 1.67
N VAL A 65 -16.82 -0.24 2.39
CA VAL A 65 -15.52 -0.11 3.08
C VAL A 65 -14.45 -0.07 1.99
N THR A 66 -14.29 1.11 1.40
CA THR A 66 -13.24 1.38 0.44
C THR A 66 -11.89 1.32 1.16
N PHE A 67 -10.95 0.56 0.61
CA PHE A 67 -9.60 0.47 1.13
C PHE A 67 -8.92 1.85 1.05
N ASN A 68 -8.57 2.41 2.21
CA ASN A 68 -7.92 3.71 2.29
C ASN A 68 -6.42 3.53 2.58
N ALA A 69 -5.62 3.46 1.51
CA ALA A 69 -4.19 3.23 1.59
C ALA A 69 -3.46 4.26 2.46
N ASP A 70 -3.80 5.56 2.34
CA ASP A 70 -3.13 6.62 3.11
C ASP A 70 -3.37 6.49 4.61
N ARG A 71 -4.59 6.09 5.01
CA ARG A 71 -4.89 5.80 6.41
C ARG A 71 -4.11 4.60 6.93
N ILE A 72 -3.96 3.55 6.12
CA ILE A 72 -3.16 2.38 6.48
C ILE A 72 -1.69 2.78 6.61
N ARG A 73 -1.09 3.47 5.63
CA ARG A 73 0.28 3.99 5.71
C ARG A 73 0.52 4.79 6.98
N SER A 74 -0.37 5.74 7.27
CA SER A 74 -0.27 6.57 8.48
C SER A 74 -0.28 5.71 9.75
N LYS A 75 -1.05 4.61 9.77
CA LYS A 75 -1.07 3.69 10.91
C LYS A 75 0.20 2.85 11.00
N LEU A 76 0.74 2.39 9.87
CA LEU A 76 2.00 1.63 9.81
C LEU A 76 3.19 2.48 10.25
N GLU A 77 3.24 3.75 9.82
CA GLU A 77 4.26 4.72 10.26
C GLU A 77 4.24 4.89 11.78
N LEU A 78 3.05 5.05 12.38
CA LEU A 78 2.92 5.16 13.83
C LEU A 78 3.41 3.90 14.57
N LEU A 79 3.17 2.70 14.02
CA LEU A 79 3.69 1.46 14.59
C LEU A 79 5.22 1.42 14.51
N SER A 80 5.80 1.84 13.38
CA SER A 80 7.24 1.97 13.19
C SER A 80 7.86 2.91 14.23
N GLU A 81 7.34 4.14 14.34
CA GLU A 81 7.80 5.16 15.30
C GLU A 81 7.76 4.66 16.75
N GLU A 82 6.71 3.93 17.13
CA GLU A 82 6.56 3.36 18.47
C GLU A 82 7.54 2.22 18.75
N LEU A 83 7.83 1.37 17.75
CA LEU A 83 8.63 0.17 17.92
C LEU A 83 10.14 0.40 17.78
N MET A 84 10.58 1.29 16.88
CA MET A 84 12.00 1.59 16.65
C MET A 84 12.83 1.76 17.94
N PRO A 85 12.44 2.61 18.92
CA PRO A 85 13.25 2.82 20.13
C PRO A 85 13.28 1.59 21.06
N ARG A 86 12.37 0.63 20.88
CA ARG A 86 12.24 -0.57 21.73
C ARG A 86 13.08 -1.73 21.25
N CYS A 87 13.72 -1.62 20.08
CA CYS A 87 14.42 -2.72 19.42
C CYS A 87 15.94 -2.69 19.60
N GLY A 88 16.47 -1.80 20.44
CA GLY A 88 17.89 -1.77 20.77
C GLY A 88 18.81 -1.52 19.56
N LEU A 89 18.28 -0.87 18.51
CA LEU A 89 18.94 -0.64 17.22
C LEU A 89 19.30 -1.93 16.44
N VAL A 90 18.66 -3.05 16.76
CA VAL A 90 18.76 -4.28 15.96
C VAL A 90 17.66 -4.27 14.90
N TYR A 91 18.05 -4.25 13.63
CA TYR A 91 17.13 -4.14 12.50
C TYR A 91 16.23 -5.37 12.38
N GLU A 92 16.80 -6.57 12.52
CA GLU A 92 16.09 -7.85 12.43
C GLU A 92 15.02 -7.95 13.53
N LEU A 93 15.35 -7.52 14.75
CA LEU A 93 14.39 -7.47 15.87
C LEU A 93 13.27 -6.44 15.60
N TYR A 94 13.62 -5.29 15.03
CA TYR A 94 12.65 -4.28 14.62
C TYR A 94 11.71 -4.84 13.55
N GLN A 95 12.24 -5.45 12.50
CA GLN A 95 11.47 -5.99 11.38
C GLN A 95 10.50 -7.10 11.83
N ARG A 96 10.96 -8.00 12.72
CA ARG A 96 10.12 -9.04 13.33
C ARG A 96 8.97 -8.47 14.14
N ARG A 97 9.26 -7.48 15.00
CA ARG A 97 8.24 -6.84 15.85
C ARG A 97 7.25 -6.00 15.06
N LEU A 98 7.74 -5.27 14.06
CA LEU A 98 6.89 -4.50 13.16
C LEU A 98 5.95 -5.43 12.42
N SER A 99 6.47 -6.50 11.81
CA SER A 99 5.67 -7.46 11.07
C SER A 99 4.59 -8.11 11.95
N ALA A 100 4.95 -8.55 13.17
CA ALA A 100 3.97 -9.06 14.12
C ALA A 100 2.93 -7.99 14.54
N ALA A 101 3.32 -6.73 14.69
CA ALA A 101 2.37 -5.65 14.98
C ALA A 101 1.44 -5.37 13.79
N ILE A 102 1.93 -5.50 12.57
CA ILE A 102 1.14 -5.41 11.34
C ILE A 102 0.15 -6.56 11.28
N ASP A 103 0.57 -7.80 11.52
CA ASP A 103 -0.33 -8.96 11.55
C ASP A 103 -1.45 -8.79 12.58
N ASN A 104 -1.11 -8.31 13.79
CA ASN A 104 -2.09 -7.99 14.82
C ASN A 104 -3.05 -6.88 14.38
N PHE A 105 -2.55 -5.85 13.70
CA PHE A 105 -3.40 -4.78 13.15
C PHE A 105 -4.32 -5.32 12.06
N VAL A 106 -3.82 -6.13 11.14
CA VAL A 106 -4.59 -6.76 10.06
C VAL A 106 -5.73 -7.60 10.62
N ALA A 107 -5.48 -8.36 11.68
CA ALA A 107 -6.50 -9.16 12.35
C ALA A 107 -7.69 -8.33 12.89
N THR A 108 -7.52 -7.02 13.11
CA THR A 108 -8.61 -6.11 13.52
C THR A 108 -9.43 -5.56 12.36
N LEU A 109 -8.96 -5.71 11.12
CA LEU A 109 -9.62 -5.19 9.93
C LEU A 109 -10.62 -6.19 9.34
N PRO A 110 -11.56 -5.73 8.49
CA PRO A 110 -12.40 -6.61 7.69
C PRO A 110 -11.57 -7.53 6.79
N THR A 111 -12.05 -8.76 6.57
CA THR A 111 -11.33 -9.81 5.84
C THR A 111 -10.97 -9.40 4.41
N GLU A 112 -11.74 -8.52 3.77
CA GLU A 112 -11.46 -8.01 2.43
C GLU A 112 -10.12 -7.25 2.36
N GLN A 113 -9.66 -6.70 3.49
CA GLN A 113 -8.41 -5.94 3.58
C GLN A 113 -7.21 -6.79 4.03
N HIS A 114 -7.43 -8.05 4.43
CA HIS A 114 -6.38 -8.89 5.02
C HIS A 114 -5.25 -9.22 4.05
N LEU A 115 -5.50 -9.17 2.74
CA LEU A 115 -4.47 -9.35 1.72
C LEU A 115 -3.87 -8.03 1.23
N LEU A 116 -4.63 -6.93 1.31
CA LEU A 116 -4.20 -5.63 0.78
C LEU A 116 -3.17 -4.95 1.70
N VAL A 117 -3.33 -5.09 3.02
CA VAL A 117 -2.44 -4.45 3.99
C VAL A 117 -1.04 -5.07 4.00
N PRO A 118 -0.86 -6.41 4.03
CA PRO A 118 0.47 -7.01 3.93
C PRO A 118 1.18 -6.69 2.62
N GLU A 119 0.46 -6.61 1.50
CA GLU A 119 1.05 -6.23 0.20
C GLU A 119 1.64 -4.82 0.26
N LEU A 120 0.86 -3.84 0.75
CA LEU A 120 1.33 -2.47 0.96
C LEU A 120 2.52 -2.42 1.95
N ALA A 121 2.45 -3.22 3.02
CA ALA A 121 3.51 -3.28 4.02
C ALA A 121 4.82 -3.89 3.47
N ARG A 122 4.73 -4.81 2.51
CA ARG A 122 5.91 -5.35 1.81
C ARG A 122 6.57 -4.31 0.90
N GLU A 123 5.77 -3.47 0.24
CA GLU A 123 6.28 -2.42 -0.64
C GLU A 123 6.98 -1.29 0.13
N GLU A 124 6.47 -0.92 1.30
CA GLU A 124 6.89 0.32 2.00
C GLU A 124 7.59 0.10 3.35
N PHE A 125 7.42 -1.05 4.01
CA PHE A 125 7.83 -1.27 5.42
C PHE A 125 8.65 -2.55 5.66
N ASP A 126 9.18 -3.19 4.60
CA ASP A 126 9.98 -4.42 4.67
C ASP A 126 9.28 -5.56 5.46
N TYR A 127 7.95 -5.67 5.35
CA TYR A 127 7.18 -6.70 6.05
C TYR A 127 7.62 -8.12 5.68
N LEU A 128 7.73 -8.98 6.71
CA LEU A 128 7.95 -10.41 6.58
C LEU A 128 6.77 -11.18 7.16
N SER A 129 6.37 -12.26 6.49
CA SER A 129 5.38 -13.19 7.04
C SER A 129 5.95 -13.96 8.24
N ALA A 130 5.06 -14.49 9.08
CA ALA A 130 5.44 -15.31 10.23
C ALA A 130 6.34 -16.51 9.85
N GLU A 131 6.12 -17.12 8.69
CA GLU A 131 6.95 -18.22 8.18
C GLU A 131 8.36 -17.76 7.81
N GLU A 132 8.48 -16.61 7.12
CA GLU A 132 9.77 -16.03 6.76
C GLU A 132 10.58 -15.67 8.01
N ILE A 133 9.91 -15.10 9.02
CA ILE A 133 10.52 -14.79 10.32
C ILE A 133 10.98 -16.06 11.04
N ALA A 134 10.18 -17.12 11.05
CA ALA A 134 10.53 -18.38 11.69
C ALA A 134 11.78 -19.01 11.05
N GLU A 135 11.87 -18.99 9.72
CA GLU A 135 13.04 -19.48 8.99
C GLU A 135 14.30 -18.64 9.25
N GLU A 136 14.17 -17.31 9.36
CA GLU A 136 15.29 -16.44 9.74
C GLU A 136 15.78 -16.75 11.16
N ILE A 137 14.87 -16.88 12.13
CA ILE A 137 15.20 -17.23 13.52
C ILE A 137 15.91 -18.59 13.56
N ARG A 138 15.46 -19.56 12.77
CA ARG A 138 16.09 -20.88 12.68
C ARG A 138 17.53 -20.78 12.17
N ARG A 139 17.78 -20.02 11.11
CA ARG A 139 19.13 -19.78 10.56
C ARG A 139 20.04 -19.03 11.52
N ASP A 140 19.51 -18.05 12.23
CA ASP A 140 20.23 -17.28 13.24
C ASP A 140 20.64 -18.18 14.41
N SER A 141 19.73 -19.04 14.84
CA SER A 141 19.99 -20.05 15.88
C SER A 141 21.12 -21.00 15.49
N GLU A 142 21.12 -21.52 14.26
CA GLU A 142 22.20 -22.37 13.72
C GLU A 142 23.56 -21.65 13.70
N ARG A 143 23.57 -20.32 13.64
CA ARG A 143 24.77 -19.47 13.67
C ARG A 143 25.16 -19.04 15.09
N GLY A 144 24.41 -19.41 16.12
CA GLY A 144 24.68 -19.07 17.52
C GLY A 144 24.07 -17.73 17.98
N TYR A 145 23.19 -17.13 17.19
CA TYR A 145 22.40 -15.97 17.60
C TYR A 145 21.10 -16.40 18.28
N CYS A 146 20.54 -15.56 19.14
CA CYS A 146 19.20 -15.73 19.70
C CYS A 146 18.14 -15.11 18.78
N CYS A 147 16.87 -15.40 19.04
CA CYS A 147 15.72 -14.81 18.33
C CYS A 147 15.66 -13.27 18.38
N HIS A 148 16.40 -12.64 19.29
CA HIS A 148 16.53 -11.18 19.38
C HIS A 148 17.64 -10.60 18.49
N GLY A 149 18.34 -11.43 17.72
CA GLY A 149 19.40 -10.99 16.79
C GLY A 149 20.77 -10.75 17.44
N PHE A 150 20.96 -11.16 18.70
CA PHE A 150 22.23 -11.04 19.41
C PHE A 150 22.91 -12.40 19.56
N GLU A 151 24.23 -12.41 19.68
CA GLU A 151 24.93 -13.61 20.18
C GLU A 151 24.31 -14.03 21.52
N ARG A 152 24.07 -15.34 21.70
CA ARG A 152 23.32 -15.85 22.86
C ARG A 152 23.83 -15.32 24.20
N ASN A 153 25.15 -15.31 24.39
CA ASN A 153 25.79 -14.86 25.62
C ASN A 153 25.89 -13.34 25.79
N CYS A 154 25.52 -12.58 24.76
CA CYS A 154 25.59 -11.11 24.74
C CYS A 154 24.20 -10.46 24.75
N CYS A 155 23.13 -11.27 24.68
CA CYS A 155 21.78 -10.74 24.67
C CYS A 155 21.42 -10.12 26.03
N PRO A 156 20.95 -8.86 26.09
CA PRO A 156 20.61 -8.19 27.34
C PRO A 156 19.40 -8.81 28.06
N LEU A 157 18.64 -9.68 27.39
CA LEU A 157 17.55 -10.46 27.99
C LEU A 157 18.04 -11.76 28.66
N GLY A 158 19.34 -12.07 28.62
CA GLY A 158 19.89 -13.27 29.27
C GLY A 158 19.65 -14.57 28.52
N CYS A 159 19.56 -14.54 27.17
CA CYS A 159 19.30 -15.73 26.36
C CYS A 159 20.41 -16.80 26.43
N GLY A 160 21.61 -16.47 26.92
CA GLY A 160 22.74 -17.41 27.02
C GLY A 160 22.47 -18.61 27.93
N ASP A 161 21.59 -18.44 28.91
CA ASP A 161 21.28 -19.46 29.91
C ASP A 161 20.09 -20.36 29.52
N LEU A 162 19.36 -20.02 28.45
CA LEU A 162 18.06 -20.61 28.10
C LEU A 162 18.11 -21.76 27.09
N GLY A 163 19.29 -22.22 26.65
CA GLY A 163 19.37 -23.25 25.60
C GLY A 163 18.75 -22.82 24.27
N ASP A 164 18.41 -23.77 23.39
CA ASP A 164 17.78 -23.48 22.07
C ASP A 164 16.31 -23.04 22.18
N ASP A 165 15.72 -23.22 23.36
CA ASP A 165 14.29 -23.01 23.66
C ASP A 165 13.93 -21.52 23.83
N CYS A 166 14.87 -20.59 23.54
CA CYS A 166 14.65 -19.14 23.69
C CYS A 166 13.54 -18.57 22.78
N CYS A 167 13.01 -19.39 21.86
CA CYS A 167 11.96 -19.04 20.89
C CYS A 167 10.57 -19.56 21.29
N ASP A 168 10.47 -20.49 22.25
CA ASP A 168 9.26 -21.28 22.50
C ASP A 168 8.43 -20.76 23.69
N ALA A 169 8.64 -19.50 24.10
CA ALA A 169 7.83 -18.90 25.16
C ALA A 169 6.35 -18.65 24.76
N ALA A 170 5.92 -19.10 23.58
CA ALA A 170 4.51 -19.24 23.23
C ALA A 170 3.86 -20.50 23.86
N ASP A 171 4.65 -21.49 24.28
CA ASP A 171 4.15 -22.79 24.81
C ASP A 171 4.14 -22.90 26.34
N LEU A 172 4.49 -21.83 27.08
CA LEU A 172 4.40 -21.79 28.55
C LEU A 172 3.16 -21.03 29.07
N MET A 173 2.08 -21.03 28.29
CA MET A 173 0.73 -20.73 28.78
C MET A 173 -0.09 -22.03 28.84
N GLU A 174 0.49 -23.07 29.43
CA GLU A 174 -0.29 -24.21 29.92
C GLU A 174 -1.03 -23.74 31.19
N GLU A 175 -2.27 -23.29 31.02
CA GLU A 175 -3.21 -23.03 32.10
C GLU A 175 -4.62 -23.47 31.64
N PRO A 176 -5.46 -24.11 32.48
CA PRO A 176 -5.21 -24.85 33.72
C PRO A 176 -5.56 -26.36 33.65
#